data_AF-A0A3N2HKV1-F1
#
_entry.id   AF-A0A3N2HKV1-F1
#
_cell.length_a   1.000
_cell.length_b   1.000
_cell.length_c   1.000
_cell.angle_alpha   90.00
_cell.angle_beta   90.00
_cell.angle_gamma   90.00
#
_symmetry.space_group_name_H-M   'P 1'
#
loop_
_entity.id
_entity.type
_entity.pdbx_description
1 polymer ?
#
loop_
_entity_poly.entity_id
_entity_poly.type
_entity_poly.pdbx_seq_one_letter_code
_entity_poly.pdbx_strand_id
1 'polypeptide(L)'
;MKLTSFRKAATVTAIAALVATGTAGCNRTPAGEADRPTVVLSLSTLNNPFFVELRDGATAEAKKQNVDLEIVDAQNDSATQANQLATAASTADAVILNAVDSDAAGPAAKALNQADVPIVAVDRAVNGADVASFVASDNVAGGEQAAKALAEAIGEQGEVIVLQGVAGTSASRDRGEGFTKGIAAYPNITVVAQQTANFDRATALDVTTNLLQAHPNAVGVFAENDEMGLGAIQALGSRAGTDVKVAAFDGTEDGLKAIEAGTLSSTIAQQPAELGALAVDQAVKAVKGGSGDDGPSDQAVEVITVTKENVGDFTE
;
A
#
# COMPACT_ATOMS: atom_id res chain seq x y z
N MET A 1 10.64 -33.54 92.97
CA MET A 1 11.83 -33.04 92.26
C MET A 1 11.39 -31.93 91.31
N LYS A 2 11.77 -30.68 91.65
CA LYS A 2 11.68 -29.38 90.93
C LYS A 2 10.27 -28.89 90.49
N LEU A 3 9.62 -27.96 91.20
CA LEU A 3 9.78 -26.46 91.22
C LEU A 3 9.46 -25.84 89.84
N THR A 4 8.73 -24.74 89.61
CA THR A 4 8.18 -23.56 90.35
C THR A 4 7.46 -22.71 89.28
N SER A 5 6.22 -22.24 89.45
CA SER A 5 5.79 -20.87 89.86
C SER A 5 6.28 -19.65 89.03
N PHE A 6 5.44 -18.59 89.08
CA PHE A 6 5.62 -17.17 88.69
C PHE A 6 5.06 -16.77 87.31
N ARG A 7 4.31 -15.67 87.12
CA ARG A 7 3.97 -14.51 87.97
C ARG A 7 2.77 -13.76 87.35
N LYS A 8 1.84 -13.26 88.19
CA LYS A 8 0.91 -12.17 87.86
C LYS A 8 1.53 -10.83 88.24
N ALA A 9 1.35 -9.80 87.41
CA ALA A 9 1.28 -8.36 87.73
C ALA A 9 0.79 -7.66 86.44
N ALA A 10 -0.43 -7.11 86.33
CA ALA A 10 -0.92 -5.82 86.87
C ALA A 10 0.08 -4.68 86.58
N THR A 11 -0.26 -3.57 85.90
CA THR A 11 -1.25 -2.55 86.31
C THR A 11 -1.32 -1.45 85.21
N VAL A 12 -2.54 -1.02 84.80
CA VAL A 12 -3.05 0.39 84.63
C VAL A 12 -2.27 1.36 83.72
N THR A 13 -2.81 2.31 82.94
CA THR A 13 -4.11 2.74 82.40
C THR A 13 -3.77 3.98 81.57
N ALA A 14 -4.30 4.16 80.36
CA ALA A 14 -4.60 5.49 79.82
C ALA A 14 -5.55 5.37 78.62
N ILE A 15 -6.77 5.86 78.83
CA ILE A 15 -7.79 6.11 77.81
C ILE A 15 -7.38 7.38 77.06
N ALA A 16 -7.36 7.34 75.72
CA ALA A 16 -7.53 8.54 74.90
C ALA A 16 -8.27 8.17 73.62
N ALA A 17 -9.29 8.98 73.36
CA ALA A 17 -10.35 8.78 72.41
C ALA A 17 -9.94 9.08 70.94
N LEU A 18 -10.58 8.36 70.02
CA LEU A 18 -11.20 8.87 68.80
C LEU A 18 -10.31 9.64 67.78
N VAL A 19 -9.92 8.97 66.69
CA VAL A 19 -10.19 9.46 65.32
C VAL A 19 -10.41 8.25 64.41
N ALA A 20 -11.65 8.06 63.97
CA ALA A 20 -11.96 7.31 62.78
C ALA A 20 -11.78 8.25 61.58
N THR A 21 -10.76 8.01 60.76
CA THR A 21 -10.68 8.52 59.39
C THR A 21 -10.38 7.36 58.48
N GLY A 22 -11.37 7.05 57.65
CA GLY A 22 -11.34 5.93 56.74
C GLY A 22 -10.26 6.07 55.69
N THR A 23 -9.56 4.98 55.44
CA THR A 23 -8.92 4.71 54.16
C THR A 23 -9.62 3.48 53.59
N ALA A 24 -10.74 3.75 52.91
CA ALA A 24 -11.19 2.87 51.84
C ALA A 24 -10.07 2.87 50.80
N GLY A 25 -9.18 1.88 50.92
CA GLY A 25 -8.17 1.59 49.91
C GLY A 25 -8.91 1.21 48.64
N CYS A 26 -9.17 2.22 47.79
CA CYS A 26 -9.50 2.00 46.40
C CYS A 26 -8.28 1.29 45.81
N ASN A 27 -8.38 -0.03 45.69
CA ASN A 27 -7.52 -0.83 44.86
C ASN A 27 -7.86 -0.45 43.40
N ARG A 28 -7.41 0.74 42.99
CA ARG A 28 -7.35 1.13 41.59
C ARG A 28 -6.22 0.28 41.02
N THR A 29 -6.58 -0.87 40.46
CA THR A 29 -5.83 -1.46 39.35
C THR A 29 -5.40 -0.28 38.46
N PRO A 30 -4.10 -0.09 38.18
CA PRO A 30 -3.73 0.85 37.13
C PRO A 30 -4.55 0.43 35.92
N ALA A 31 -5.31 1.37 35.33
CA ALA A 31 -6.02 1.10 34.09
C ALA A 31 -4.97 0.50 33.14
N GLY A 32 -5.08 -0.80 32.90
CA GLY A 32 -4.19 -1.49 31.99
C GLY A 32 -4.24 -0.74 30.68
N GLU A 33 -3.08 -0.54 30.06
CA GLU A 33 -3.00 -0.25 28.64
C GLU A 33 -4.07 -1.09 27.94
N ALA A 34 -5.04 -0.42 27.30
CA ALA A 34 -6.03 -1.16 26.51
C ALA A 34 -5.23 -2.03 25.53
N ASP A 35 -5.58 -3.32 25.43
CA ASP A 35 -4.89 -4.25 24.54
C ASP A 35 -4.81 -3.62 23.15
N ARG A 36 -3.57 -3.40 22.68
CA ARG A 36 -3.32 -2.72 21.41
C ARG A 36 -3.61 -3.73 20.30
N PRO A 37 -4.49 -3.42 19.33
CA PRO A 37 -4.72 -4.32 18.21
C PRO A 37 -3.39 -4.61 17.49
N THR A 38 -3.11 -5.88 17.24
CA THR A 38 -1.98 -6.34 16.44
C THR A 38 -2.42 -6.43 14.99
N VAL A 39 -1.85 -5.62 14.11
CA VAL A 39 -2.15 -5.62 12.67
C VAL A 39 -0.90 -6.02 11.90
N VAL A 40 -1.03 -6.97 10.98
CA VAL A 40 0.06 -7.32 10.06
C VAL A 40 -0.15 -6.63 8.72
N LEU A 41 0.79 -5.78 8.31
CA LEU A 41 0.90 -5.26 6.95
C LEU A 41 1.79 -6.20 6.12
N SER A 42 1.18 -7.00 5.26
CA SER A 42 1.86 -7.87 4.30
C SER A 42 2.01 -7.17 2.96
N LEU A 43 3.25 -6.82 2.61
CA LEU A 43 3.60 -6.14 1.37
C LEU A 43 4.15 -7.13 0.35
N SER A 44 3.82 -6.89 -0.93
CA SER A 44 4.39 -7.67 -2.02
C SER A 44 5.91 -7.49 -2.12
N THR A 45 6.41 -6.26 -1.97
CA THR A 45 7.85 -5.96 -1.94
C THR A 45 8.16 -4.64 -1.24
N LEU A 46 9.34 -4.49 -0.64
CA LEU A 46 9.91 -3.20 -0.24
C LEU A 46 11.02 -2.68 -1.19
N ASN A 47 11.25 -3.35 -2.31
CA ASN A 47 12.27 -2.95 -3.30
C ASN A 47 11.80 -1.80 -4.22
N ASN A 48 10.53 -1.42 -4.17
CA ASN A 48 9.96 -0.31 -4.94
C ASN A 48 9.63 0.87 -4.00
N PRO A 49 10.05 2.11 -4.32
CA PRO A 49 9.79 3.29 -3.50
C PRO A 49 8.32 3.52 -3.14
N PHE A 50 7.39 3.17 -4.03
CA PHE A 50 5.95 3.28 -3.78
C PHE A 50 5.52 2.53 -2.50
N PHE A 51 6.01 1.32 -2.30
CA PHE A 51 5.65 0.51 -1.12
C PHE A 51 6.39 0.95 0.14
N VAL A 52 7.53 1.64 0.00
CA VAL A 52 8.22 2.28 1.12
C VAL A 52 7.36 3.44 1.65
N GLU A 53 6.84 4.28 0.77
CA GLU A 53 5.97 5.39 1.16
C GLU A 53 4.64 4.92 1.74
N LEU A 54 4.04 3.86 1.16
CA LEU A 54 2.84 3.22 1.69
C LEU A 54 3.06 2.69 3.11
N ARG A 55 4.17 1.98 3.34
CA ARG A 55 4.56 1.51 4.66
C ARG A 55 4.70 2.67 5.66
N ASP A 56 5.30 3.77 5.24
CA ASP A 56 5.55 4.92 6.12
C ASP A 56 4.24 5.61 6.51
N GLY A 57 3.31 5.77 5.57
CA GLY A 57 1.95 6.24 5.83
C GLY A 57 1.18 5.33 6.81
N ALA A 58 1.22 4.02 6.58
CA ALA A 58 0.62 3.03 7.48
C ALA A 58 1.24 3.09 8.88
N THR A 59 2.57 3.19 8.97
CA THR A 59 3.29 3.28 10.25
C THR A 59 2.91 4.54 11.03
N ALA A 60 2.80 5.68 10.34
CA ALA A 60 2.39 6.94 10.95
C ALA A 60 0.97 6.86 11.52
N GLU A 61 0.02 6.29 10.76
CA GLU A 61 -1.37 6.15 11.20
C GLU A 61 -1.51 5.11 12.33
N ALA A 62 -0.79 3.98 12.26
CA ALA A 62 -0.79 2.97 13.32
C ALA A 62 -0.33 3.55 14.66
N LYS A 63 0.74 4.37 14.62
CA LYS A 63 1.22 5.09 15.82
C LYS A 63 0.16 6.05 16.36
N LYS A 64 -0.53 6.79 15.49
CA LYS A 64 -1.58 7.73 15.88
C LYS A 64 -2.79 7.02 16.51
N GLN A 65 -3.13 5.82 16.03
CA GLN A 65 -4.25 5.03 16.53
C GLN A 65 -3.87 4.02 17.63
N ASN A 66 -2.62 4.02 18.08
CA ASN A 66 -2.09 3.10 19.10
C ASN A 66 -2.17 1.61 18.72
N VAL A 67 -2.01 1.29 17.44
CA VAL A 67 -1.96 -0.07 16.88
C VAL A 67 -0.54 -0.62 16.94
N ASP A 68 -0.38 -1.91 17.22
CA ASP A 68 0.90 -2.61 17.04
C ASP A 68 0.96 -3.15 15.60
N LEU A 69 1.68 -2.43 14.73
CA LEU A 69 1.82 -2.76 13.32
C LEU A 69 3.08 -3.61 13.09
N GLU A 70 2.90 -4.87 12.71
CA GLU A 70 3.95 -5.73 12.17
C GLU A 70 3.99 -5.56 10.65
N ILE A 71 5.19 -5.38 10.09
CA ILE A 71 5.38 -5.23 8.64
C ILE A 71 6.19 -6.42 8.14
N VAL A 72 5.66 -7.12 7.13
CA VAL A 72 6.33 -8.25 6.50
C VAL A 72 6.45 -8.02 4.99
N ASP A 73 7.60 -8.37 4.44
CA ASP A 73 7.95 -8.21 3.02
C ASP A 73 8.00 -9.59 2.36
N ALA A 74 7.17 -9.82 1.34
CA ALA A 74 7.12 -11.07 0.60
C ALA A 74 8.20 -11.18 -0.49
N GLN A 75 8.92 -10.10 -0.80
CA GLN A 75 9.99 -10.07 -1.80
C GLN A 75 9.53 -10.53 -3.19
N ASN A 76 8.28 -10.23 -3.55
CA ASN A 76 7.56 -10.71 -4.74
C ASN A 76 7.43 -12.23 -4.84
N ASP A 77 7.54 -12.97 -3.73
CA ASP A 77 7.37 -14.42 -3.69
C ASP A 77 6.04 -14.81 -3.02
N SER A 78 5.13 -15.42 -3.81
CA SER A 78 3.80 -15.79 -3.33
C SER A 78 3.83 -16.88 -2.24
N ALA A 79 4.82 -17.77 -2.27
CA ALA A 79 4.97 -18.81 -1.24
C ALA A 79 5.39 -18.20 0.11
N THR A 80 6.29 -17.24 0.07
CA THR A 80 6.71 -16.44 1.23
C THR A 80 5.53 -15.67 1.80
N GLN A 81 4.75 -14.99 0.96
CA GLN A 81 3.53 -14.30 1.40
C GLN A 81 2.54 -15.28 2.06
N ALA A 82 2.30 -16.44 1.45
CA ALA A 82 1.40 -17.44 2.02
C ALA A 82 1.84 -17.92 3.41
N ASN A 83 3.14 -18.12 3.64
CA ASN A 83 3.69 -18.50 4.95
C ASN A 83 3.55 -17.38 6.00
N GLN A 84 3.76 -16.13 5.59
CA GLN A 84 3.54 -14.96 6.44
C GLN A 84 2.07 -14.85 6.87
N LEU A 85 1.14 -14.99 5.93
CA LEU A 85 -0.30 -14.95 6.21
C LEU A 85 -0.76 -16.12 7.09
N ALA A 86 -0.20 -17.33 6.90
CA ALA A 86 -0.47 -18.47 7.77
C ALA A 86 -0.03 -18.22 9.22
N THR A 87 1.06 -17.49 9.42
CA THR A 87 1.50 -17.07 10.76
C THR A 87 0.55 -16.02 11.33
N ALA A 88 0.22 -15.00 10.54
CA ALA A 88 -0.69 -13.92 10.92
C ALA A 88 -2.09 -14.43 11.34
N ALA A 89 -2.57 -15.52 10.75
CA ALA A 89 -3.84 -16.16 11.13
C ALA A 89 -3.92 -16.59 12.61
N SER A 90 -2.79 -16.72 13.30
CA SER A 90 -2.75 -17.07 14.72
C SER A 90 -2.24 -15.95 15.63
N THR A 91 -1.76 -14.83 15.07
CA THR A 91 -1.05 -13.78 15.83
C THR A 91 -1.63 -12.38 15.65
N ALA A 92 -2.41 -12.14 14.59
CA ALA A 92 -2.93 -10.83 14.24
C ALA A 92 -4.43 -10.72 14.52
N ASP A 93 -4.86 -9.53 14.91
CA ASP A 93 -6.27 -9.15 15.01
C ASP A 93 -6.84 -8.71 13.65
N ALA A 94 -5.99 -8.26 12.72
CA ALA A 94 -6.33 -7.99 11.32
C ALA A 94 -5.09 -8.07 10.42
N VAL A 95 -5.32 -8.27 9.12
CA VAL A 95 -4.26 -8.24 8.11
C VAL A 95 -4.57 -7.18 7.06
N ILE A 96 -3.61 -6.31 6.80
CA ILE A 96 -3.57 -5.48 5.60
C ILE A 96 -2.74 -6.22 4.56
N LEU A 97 -3.34 -6.53 3.41
CA LEU A 97 -2.74 -7.39 2.39
C LEU A 97 -2.59 -6.65 1.05
N ASN A 98 -1.34 -6.42 0.66
CA ASN A 98 -0.98 -6.11 -0.71
C ASN A 98 -0.52 -7.41 -1.41
N ALA A 99 -1.38 -7.98 -2.24
CA ALA A 99 -1.12 -9.27 -2.86
C ALA A 99 0.10 -9.24 -3.80
N VAL A 100 0.98 -10.24 -3.69
CA VAL A 100 1.99 -10.50 -4.72
C VAL A 100 1.31 -10.86 -6.05
N ASP A 101 0.30 -11.73 -5.98
CA ASP A 101 -0.56 -12.15 -7.08
C ASP A 101 -1.99 -12.33 -6.52
N SER A 102 -2.99 -11.81 -7.24
CA SER A 102 -4.37 -11.77 -6.74
C SER A 102 -4.98 -13.15 -6.52
N ASP A 103 -4.67 -14.13 -7.38
CA ASP A 103 -5.23 -15.49 -7.28
C ASP A 103 -4.41 -16.37 -6.33
N ALA A 104 -3.08 -16.26 -6.38
CA ALA A 104 -2.18 -17.05 -5.55
C ALA A 104 -2.33 -16.73 -4.05
N ALA A 105 -2.69 -15.50 -3.69
CA ALA A 105 -2.98 -15.10 -2.32
C ALA A 105 -4.28 -15.72 -1.77
N GLY A 106 -5.23 -16.10 -2.64
CA GLY A 106 -6.58 -16.52 -2.27
C GLY A 106 -6.65 -17.65 -1.24
N PRO A 107 -5.92 -18.78 -1.37
CA PRO A 107 -5.93 -19.84 -0.38
C PRO A 107 -5.45 -19.41 1.02
N ALA A 108 -4.40 -18.58 1.10
CA ALA A 108 -3.88 -18.08 2.37
C ALA A 108 -4.82 -17.04 2.99
N ALA A 109 -5.42 -16.18 2.17
CA ALA A 109 -6.45 -15.24 2.59
C ALA A 109 -7.71 -15.95 3.14
N LYS A 110 -8.16 -17.04 2.51
CA LYS A 110 -9.23 -17.88 3.08
C LYS A 110 -8.89 -18.45 4.46
N ALA A 111 -7.63 -18.79 4.71
CA ALA A 111 -7.22 -19.29 6.02
C ALA A 111 -7.33 -18.21 7.11
N LEU A 112 -7.06 -16.94 6.77
CA LEU A 112 -7.32 -15.80 7.66
C LEU A 112 -8.82 -15.66 7.96
N ASN A 113 -9.68 -15.73 6.94
CA ASN A 113 -11.14 -15.69 7.14
C ASN A 113 -11.63 -16.84 8.05
N GLN A 114 -11.08 -18.05 7.89
CA GLN A 114 -11.42 -19.21 8.74
C GLN A 114 -10.95 -19.08 10.19
N ALA A 115 -9.95 -18.23 10.44
CA ALA A 115 -9.47 -17.88 11.76
C ALA A 115 -10.15 -16.62 12.33
N ASP A 116 -11.20 -16.13 11.68
CA ASP A 116 -11.91 -14.89 12.02
C ASP A 116 -11.00 -13.64 12.03
N VAL A 117 -9.91 -13.66 11.24
CA VAL A 117 -9.01 -12.51 11.07
C VAL A 117 -9.46 -11.72 9.83
N PRO A 118 -9.99 -10.49 9.99
CA PRO A 118 -10.43 -9.66 8.86
C PRO A 118 -9.24 -9.22 7.99
N ILE A 119 -9.51 -9.13 6.69
CA ILE A 119 -8.53 -8.70 5.68
C ILE A 119 -8.94 -7.32 5.15
N VAL A 120 -7.99 -6.40 5.11
CA VAL A 120 -8.07 -5.18 4.31
C VAL A 120 -7.12 -5.35 3.13
N ALA A 121 -7.64 -5.46 1.91
CA ALA A 121 -6.78 -5.45 0.73
C ALA A 121 -6.31 -4.01 0.47
N VAL A 122 -5.04 -3.83 0.10
CA VAL A 122 -4.48 -2.50 -0.21
C VAL A 122 -3.66 -2.51 -1.49
N ASP A 123 -3.89 -1.52 -2.35
CA ASP A 123 -3.27 -1.31 -3.69
C ASP A 123 -3.59 -2.43 -4.71
N ARG A 124 -3.43 -3.69 -4.31
CA ARG A 124 -3.73 -4.88 -5.11
C ARG A 124 -4.83 -5.70 -4.48
N ALA A 125 -5.75 -6.16 -5.31
CA ALA A 125 -6.86 -7.00 -4.92
C ALA A 125 -6.42 -8.43 -4.59
N VAL A 126 -7.24 -9.11 -3.81
CA VAL A 126 -7.12 -10.53 -3.47
C VAL A 126 -8.38 -11.23 -3.96
N ASN A 127 -8.22 -12.32 -4.70
CA ASN A 127 -9.35 -13.07 -5.25
C ASN A 127 -9.69 -14.28 -4.40
N GLY A 128 -10.98 -14.61 -4.38
CA GLY A 128 -11.47 -15.83 -3.75
C GLY A 128 -11.51 -15.82 -2.22
N ALA A 129 -11.24 -14.70 -1.55
CA ALA A 129 -11.39 -14.56 -0.11
C ALA A 129 -12.30 -13.36 0.22
N ASP A 130 -12.88 -13.35 1.42
CA ASP A 130 -13.68 -12.23 1.88
C ASP A 130 -12.77 -11.13 2.41
N VAL A 131 -12.92 -9.92 1.88
CA VAL A 131 -12.21 -8.72 2.34
C VAL A 131 -13.19 -7.78 3.02
N ALA A 132 -12.79 -7.22 4.16
CA ALA A 132 -13.59 -6.26 4.92
C ALA A 132 -13.59 -4.87 4.26
N SER A 133 -12.52 -4.55 3.53
CA SER A 133 -12.37 -3.34 2.75
C SER A 133 -11.28 -3.55 1.69
N PHE A 134 -11.45 -2.90 0.54
CA PHE A 134 -10.39 -2.70 -0.44
C PHE A 134 -10.03 -1.22 -0.54
N VAL A 135 -8.77 -0.90 -0.25
CA VAL A 135 -8.20 0.46 -0.32
C VAL A 135 -7.27 0.53 -1.52
N ALA A 136 -7.67 1.21 -2.59
CA ALA A 136 -6.85 1.31 -3.80
C ALA A 136 -7.09 2.59 -4.56
N SER A 137 -6.08 2.97 -5.33
CA SER A 137 -6.22 3.99 -6.37
C SER A 137 -7.21 3.55 -7.45
N ASP A 138 -7.93 4.49 -8.06
CA ASP A 138 -8.73 4.20 -9.25
C ASP A 138 -7.83 3.98 -10.47
N ASN A 139 -7.33 2.74 -10.60
CA ASN A 139 -6.35 2.35 -11.60
C ASN A 139 -6.93 2.37 -13.03
N VAL A 140 -8.23 2.12 -13.20
CA VAL A 140 -8.87 2.17 -14.53
C VAL A 140 -8.99 3.62 -14.98
N ALA A 141 -9.52 4.51 -14.11
CA ALA A 141 -9.56 5.94 -14.42
C ALA A 141 -8.15 6.49 -14.66
N GLY A 142 -7.17 6.06 -13.86
CA GLY A 142 -5.77 6.42 -14.07
C GLY A 142 -5.21 5.95 -15.41
N GLY A 143 -5.53 4.73 -15.85
CA GLY A 143 -5.14 4.25 -17.17
C GLY A 143 -5.73 5.10 -18.31
N GLU A 144 -6.99 5.51 -18.18
CA GLU A 144 -7.63 6.42 -19.14
C GLU A 144 -6.97 7.81 -19.15
N GLN A 145 -6.61 8.33 -17.96
CA GLN A 145 -5.84 9.57 -17.83
C GLN A 145 -4.46 9.46 -18.50
N ALA A 146 -3.74 8.34 -18.30
CA ALA A 146 -2.43 8.10 -18.92
C ALA A 146 -2.54 8.03 -20.45
N ALA A 147 -3.57 7.39 -20.98
CA ALA A 147 -3.81 7.33 -22.43
C ALA A 147 -4.03 8.72 -23.02
N LYS A 148 -4.88 9.53 -22.39
CA LYS A 148 -5.12 10.92 -22.80
C LYS A 148 -3.82 11.74 -22.76
N ALA A 149 -3.10 11.70 -21.65
CA ALA A 149 -1.87 12.47 -21.49
C ALA A 149 -0.79 12.07 -22.51
N LEU A 150 -0.62 10.78 -22.79
CA LEU A 150 0.30 10.32 -23.82
C LEU A 150 -0.15 10.75 -25.22
N ALA A 151 -1.44 10.62 -25.54
CA ALA A 151 -1.99 11.01 -26.83
C ALA A 151 -1.77 12.50 -27.11
N GLU A 152 -2.07 13.38 -26.15
CA GLU A 152 -1.82 14.81 -26.26
C GLU A 152 -0.32 15.11 -26.44
N ALA A 153 0.55 14.44 -25.69
CA ALA A 153 1.99 14.63 -25.76
C ALA A 153 2.60 14.27 -27.14
N ILE A 154 2.03 13.27 -27.83
CA ILE A 154 2.48 12.84 -29.18
C ILE A 154 1.72 13.53 -30.33
N GLY A 155 0.82 14.46 -30.03
CA GLY A 155 0.02 15.14 -31.06
C GLY A 155 -1.05 14.24 -31.68
N GLU A 156 -1.60 13.30 -30.89
CA GLU A 156 -2.74 12.45 -31.21
C GLU A 156 -2.53 11.47 -32.38
N GLN A 157 -1.28 11.16 -32.73
CA GLN A 157 -0.95 10.25 -33.82
C GLN A 157 0.36 9.49 -33.60
N GLY A 158 0.46 8.30 -34.19
CA GLY A 158 1.71 7.53 -34.27
C GLY A 158 1.67 6.17 -33.58
N GLU A 159 2.81 5.51 -33.53
CA GLU A 159 2.97 4.19 -32.93
C GLU A 159 3.35 4.31 -31.44
N VAL A 160 2.72 3.52 -30.58
CA VAL A 160 3.01 3.48 -29.15
C VAL A 160 3.31 2.07 -28.66
N ILE A 161 4.20 1.98 -27.67
CA ILE A 161 4.55 0.75 -26.96
C ILE A 161 3.98 0.81 -25.54
N VAL A 162 3.50 -0.32 -25.02
CA VAL A 162 3.06 -0.46 -23.62
C VAL A 162 3.99 -1.39 -22.85
N LEU A 163 4.50 -0.91 -21.71
CA LEU A 163 5.24 -1.71 -20.74
C LEU A 163 4.31 -2.11 -19.60
N GLN A 164 4.05 -3.41 -19.50
CA GLN A 164 3.11 -3.97 -18.53
C GLN A 164 3.82 -4.33 -17.23
N GLY A 165 3.10 -4.20 -16.12
CA GLY A 165 3.54 -4.56 -14.78
C GLY A 165 3.68 -6.06 -14.54
N VAL A 166 3.76 -6.43 -13.26
CA VAL A 166 3.81 -7.84 -12.84
C VAL A 166 2.49 -8.53 -13.20
N ALA A 167 2.60 -9.60 -13.98
CA ALA A 167 1.45 -10.44 -14.34
C ALA A 167 0.77 -11.00 -13.08
N GLY A 168 -0.56 -11.03 -13.08
CA GLY A 168 -1.36 -11.50 -11.93
C GLY A 168 -1.69 -10.42 -10.89
N THR A 169 -1.15 -9.20 -11.03
CA THR A 169 -1.53 -8.07 -10.20
C THR A 169 -2.77 -7.35 -10.74
N SER A 170 -3.69 -6.96 -9.86
CA SER A 170 -4.85 -6.15 -10.26
C SER A 170 -4.45 -4.80 -10.82
N ALA A 171 -3.46 -4.13 -10.22
CA ALA A 171 -3.00 -2.82 -10.66
C ALA A 171 -2.55 -2.83 -12.13
N SER A 172 -1.73 -3.80 -12.56
CA SER A 172 -1.31 -3.91 -13.96
C SER A 172 -2.50 -4.12 -14.90
N ARG A 173 -3.38 -5.06 -14.57
CA ARG A 173 -4.59 -5.34 -15.36
C ARG A 173 -5.46 -4.09 -15.50
N ASP A 174 -5.75 -3.40 -14.40
CA ASP A 174 -6.69 -2.29 -14.36
C ASP A 174 -6.13 -1.04 -15.07
N ARG A 175 -4.82 -0.76 -14.89
CA ARG A 175 -4.12 0.31 -15.65
C ARG A 175 -4.11 0.02 -17.15
N GLY A 176 -3.79 -1.21 -17.55
CA GLY A 176 -3.80 -1.64 -18.94
C GLY A 176 -5.20 -1.59 -19.58
N GLU A 177 -6.24 -1.98 -18.84
CA GLU A 177 -7.63 -1.86 -19.25
C GLU A 177 -8.01 -0.40 -19.47
N GLY A 178 -7.74 0.47 -18.50
CA GLY A 178 -7.99 1.91 -18.60
C GLY A 178 -7.26 2.54 -19.79
N PHE A 179 -5.98 2.23 -19.97
CA PHE A 179 -5.21 2.72 -21.10
C PHE A 179 -5.80 2.29 -22.44
N THR A 180 -6.17 1.00 -22.56
CA THR A 180 -6.78 0.45 -23.78
C THR A 180 -8.10 1.15 -24.11
N LYS A 181 -8.94 1.44 -23.11
CA LYS A 181 -10.20 2.18 -23.28
C LYS A 181 -9.93 3.62 -23.70
N GLY A 182 -9.04 4.31 -23.00
CA GLY A 182 -8.75 5.73 -23.24
C GLY A 182 -8.12 5.97 -24.61
N ILE A 183 -7.15 5.13 -25.01
CA ILE A 183 -6.43 5.33 -26.26
C ILE A 183 -7.29 5.08 -27.50
N ALA A 184 -8.39 4.31 -27.36
CA ALA A 184 -9.35 4.06 -28.44
C ALA A 184 -10.07 5.33 -28.93
N ALA A 185 -10.06 6.41 -28.14
CA ALA A 185 -10.56 7.72 -28.57
C ALA A 185 -9.68 8.41 -29.63
N TYR A 186 -8.45 7.91 -29.85
CA TYR A 186 -7.45 8.49 -30.74
C TYR A 186 -7.12 7.54 -31.90
N PRO A 187 -7.94 7.52 -32.98
CA PRO A 187 -7.84 6.49 -34.02
C PRO A 187 -6.57 6.54 -34.87
N ASN A 188 -5.78 7.62 -34.78
CA ASN A 188 -4.49 7.75 -35.46
C ASN A 188 -3.31 7.25 -34.60
N ILE A 189 -3.58 6.77 -33.38
CA ILE A 189 -2.60 6.12 -32.51
C ILE A 189 -2.77 4.61 -32.64
N THR A 190 -1.67 3.89 -32.84
CA THR A 190 -1.65 2.43 -32.88
C THR A 190 -0.73 1.88 -31.81
N VAL A 191 -1.26 1.01 -30.94
CA VAL A 191 -0.44 0.21 -30.02
C VAL A 191 0.25 -0.89 -30.82
N VAL A 192 1.56 -0.79 -31.02
CA VAL A 192 2.33 -1.72 -31.87
C VAL A 192 2.96 -2.87 -31.09
N ALA A 193 3.15 -2.70 -29.79
CA ALA A 193 3.62 -3.76 -28.89
C ALA A 193 3.13 -3.53 -27.46
N GLN A 194 2.92 -4.63 -26.74
CA GLN A 194 2.71 -4.64 -25.30
C GLN A 194 3.57 -5.76 -24.71
N GLN A 195 4.39 -5.46 -23.72
CA GLN A 195 5.26 -6.46 -23.12
C GLN A 195 5.48 -6.19 -21.63
N THR A 196 5.46 -7.27 -20.84
CA THR A 196 5.75 -7.24 -19.41
C THR A 196 7.18 -6.80 -19.13
N ALA A 197 7.33 -5.84 -18.22
CA ALA A 197 8.56 -5.38 -17.60
C ALA A 197 8.50 -5.41 -16.05
N ASN A 198 7.49 -6.07 -15.47
CA ASN A 198 7.44 -6.50 -14.06
C ASN A 198 7.54 -5.37 -13.02
N PHE A 199 7.12 -4.14 -13.35
CA PHE A 199 7.32 -2.97 -12.48
C PHE A 199 8.79 -2.74 -12.10
N ASP A 200 9.73 -3.25 -12.92
CA ASP A 200 11.16 -3.25 -12.64
C ASP A 200 11.91 -2.40 -13.66
N ARG A 201 12.73 -1.48 -13.15
CA ARG A 201 13.45 -0.47 -13.94
C ARG A 201 14.46 -1.11 -14.90
N ALA A 202 15.20 -2.13 -14.45
CA ALA A 202 16.22 -2.80 -15.26
C ALA A 202 15.58 -3.65 -16.38
N THR A 203 14.53 -4.39 -16.04
CA THR A 203 13.76 -5.17 -17.02
C THR A 203 13.13 -4.25 -18.07
N ALA A 204 12.59 -3.10 -17.67
CA ALA A 204 12.02 -2.12 -18.59
C ALA A 204 13.04 -1.52 -19.56
N LEU A 205 14.28 -1.28 -19.11
CA LEU A 205 15.38 -0.87 -19.99
C LEU A 205 15.62 -1.91 -21.10
N ASP A 206 15.74 -3.18 -20.74
CA ASP A 206 16.00 -4.27 -21.69
C ASP A 206 14.81 -4.47 -22.65
N VAL A 207 13.59 -4.50 -22.12
CA VAL A 207 12.36 -4.66 -22.91
C VAL A 207 12.18 -3.50 -23.87
N THR A 208 12.34 -2.26 -23.41
CA THR A 208 12.21 -1.07 -24.27
C THR A 208 13.28 -1.07 -25.37
N THR A 209 14.51 -1.44 -25.04
CA THR A 209 15.60 -1.55 -26.03
C THR A 209 15.25 -2.52 -27.15
N ASN A 210 14.68 -3.68 -26.81
CA ASN A 210 14.28 -4.69 -27.79
C ASN A 210 13.07 -4.24 -28.62
N LEU A 211 12.05 -3.66 -27.97
CA LEU A 211 10.85 -3.20 -28.67
C LEU A 211 11.13 -2.04 -29.63
N LEU A 212 12.03 -1.12 -29.28
CA LEU A 212 12.44 -0.04 -30.18
C LEU A 212 13.22 -0.53 -31.40
N GLN A 213 13.88 -1.69 -31.33
CA GLN A 213 14.49 -2.31 -32.51
C GLN A 213 13.44 -2.90 -33.46
N ALA A 214 12.39 -3.52 -32.90
CA ALA A 214 11.28 -4.09 -33.66
C ALA A 214 10.32 -3.02 -34.20
N HIS A 215 10.18 -1.91 -33.48
CA HIS A 215 9.24 -0.81 -33.74
C HIS A 215 9.97 0.54 -33.73
N PRO A 216 10.89 0.79 -34.69
CA PRO A 216 11.72 2.00 -34.69
C PRO A 216 10.93 3.30 -34.88
N ASN A 217 9.68 3.21 -35.35
CA ASN A 217 8.79 4.35 -35.58
C ASN A 217 7.93 4.70 -34.35
N ALA A 218 8.08 3.98 -33.23
CA ALA A 218 7.36 4.31 -32.01
C ALA A 218 7.72 5.74 -31.52
N VAL A 219 6.69 6.55 -31.29
CA VAL A 219 6.78 7.94 -30.81
C VAL A 219 6.25 8.10 -29.39
N GLY A 220 5.64 7.05 -28.83
CA GLY A 220 5.17 7.04 -27.44
C GLY A 220 5.46 5.73 -26.73
N VAL A 221 5.70 5.82 -25.42
CA VAL A 221 5.74 4.69 -24.49
C VAL A 221 4.80 4.98 -23.34
N PHE A 222 3.87 4.06 -23.08
CA PHE A 222 3.15 4.01 -21.82
C PHE A 222 3.80 2.95 -20.93
N ALA A 223 4.19 3.32 -19.73
CA ALA A 223 4.64 2.40 -18.71
C ALA A 223 3.62 2.36 -17.58
N GLU A 224 3.18 1.18 -17.18
CA GLU A 224 2.18 1.06 -16.12
C GLU A 224 2.70 1.49 -14.74
N ASN A 225 3.98 1.88 -14.60
CA ASN A 225 4.52 2.50 -13.39
C ASN A 225 5.82 3.31 -13.68
N ASP A 226 6.25 4.14 -12.73
CA ASP A 226 7.39 5.05 -12.87
C ASP A 226 8.72 4.31 -12.99
N GLU A 227 8.92 3.20 -12.26
CA GLU A 227 10.14 2.41 -12.39
C GLU A 227 10.35 1.93 -13.83
N MET A 228 9.30 1.42 -14.47
CA MET A 228 9.38 1.01 -15.88
C MET A 228 9.52 2.21 -16.82
N GLY A 229 8.84 3.34 -16.53
CA GLY A 229 8.98 4.57 -17.30
C GLY A 229 10.41 5.11 -17.28
N LEU A 230 11.07 5.07 -16.12
CA LEU A 230 12.47 5.46 -15.94
C LEU A 230 13.43 4.51 -16.67
N GLY A 231 13.15 3.20 -16.67
CA GLY A 231 13.89 2.23 -17.51
C GLY A 231 13.74 2.52 -19.01
N ALA A 232 12.53 2.88 -19.46
CA ALA A 232 12.28 3.27 -20.84
C ALA A 232 13.04 4.55 -21.22
N ILE A 233 13.06 5.56 -20.33
CA ILE A 233 13.83 6.79 -20.51
C ILE A 233 15.32 6.49 -20.68
N GLN A 234 15.87 5.56 -19.90
CA GLN A 234 17.26 5.13 -20.04
C GLN A 234 17.52 4.47 -21.40
N ALA A 235 16.61 3.61 -21.89
CA ALA A 235 16.72 2.99 -23.22
C ALA A 235 16.68 4.02 -24.36
N LEU A 236 15.86 5.06 -24.20
CA LEU A 236 15.66 6.12 -25.19
C LEU A 236 16.82 7.12 -25.24
N GLY A 237 17.51 7.34 -24.12
CA GLY A 237 18.58 8.34 -24.02
C GLY A 237 18.08 9.73 -24.43
N SER A 238 18.78 10.39 -25.36
CA SER A 238 18.42 11.75 -25.79
C SER A 238 17.08 11.87 -26.53
N ARG A 239 16.48 10.75 -26.94
CA ARG A 239 15.16 10.70 -27.58
C ARG A 239 14.02 10.87 -26.59
N ALA A 240 14.25 10.60 -25.30
CA ALA A 240 13.24 10.72 -24.26
C ALA A 240 12.82 12.19 -24.09
N GLY A 241 11.50 12.44 -24.14
CA GLY A 241 10.95 13.78 -24.03
C GLY A 241 11.06 14.63 -25.31
N THR A 242 11.83 14.18 -26.29
CA THR A 242 11.99 14.84 -27.60
C THR A 242 11.26 14.04 -28.68
N ASP A 243 11.93 13.05 -29.26
CA ASP A 243 11.44 12.20 -30.36
C ASP A 243 10.43 11.16 -29.87
N VAL A 244 10.53 10.74 -28.60
CA VAL A 244 9.63 9.75 -27.98
C VAL A 244 9.13 10.29 -26.65
N LYS A 245 7.81 10.32 -26.50
CA LYS A 245 7.14 10.72 -25.26
C LYS A 245 6.92 9.52 -24.37
N VAL A 246 7.07 9.70 -23.07
CA VAL A 246 6.86 8.64 -22.07
C VAL A 246 5.80 9.12 -21.10
N ALA A 247 4.76 8.31 -20.90
CA ALA A 247 3.78 8.47 -19.84
C ALA A 247 3.91 7.30 -18.86
N ALA A 248 3.81 7.58 -17.57
CA ALA A 248 3.96 6.59 -16.51
C ALA A 248 2.85 6.69 -15.46
N PHE A 249 3.04 6.01 -14.32
CA PHE A 249 2.09 5.92 -13.21
C PHE A 249 2.89 5.86 -11.90
N ASP A 250 2.31 6.30 -10.78
CA ASP A 250 2.80 6.26 -9.39
C ASP A 250 3.06 7.65 -8.82
N GLY A 251 3.75 8.54 -9.55
CA GLY A 251 4.11 9.87 -9.02
C GLY A 251 5.26 9.85 -8.01
N THR A 252 6.19 8.90 -8.16
CA THR A 252 7.37 8.76 -7.31
C THR A 252 8.29 9.98 -7.42
N GLU A 253 9.12 10.23 -6.40
CA GLU A 253 10.10 11.32 -6.40
C GLU A 253 10.99 11.32 -7.66
N ASP A 254 11.49 10.15 -8.08
CA ASP A 254 12.28 10.00 -9.31
C ASP A 254 11.45 10.30 -10.58
N GLY A 255 10.19 9.88 -10.61
CA GLY A 255 9.26 10.18 -11.70
C GLY A 255 8.99 11.68 -11.82
N LEU A 256 8.73 12.36 -10.70
CA LEU A 256 8.52 13.81 -10.66
C LEU A 256 9.78 14.57 -11.14
N LYS A 257 10.98 14.17 -10.70
CA LYS A 257 12.24 14.73 -11.20
C LYS A 257 12.41 14.52 -12.71
N ALA A 258 11.98 13.37 -13.24
CA ALA A 258 12.01 13.12 -14.68
C ALA A 258 11.03 14.01 -15.46
N ILE A 259 9.89 14.38 -14.86
CA ILE A 259 8.97 15.38 -15.42
C ILE A 259 9.60 16.78 -15.42
N GLU A 260 10.23 17.19 -14.31
CA GLU A 260 10.95 18.47 -14.22
C GLU A 260 12.05 18.57 -15.29
N ALA A 261 12.82 17.48 -15.44
CA ALA A 261 13.85 17.33 -16.47
C ALA A 261 13.28 17.27 -17.91
N GLY A 262 11.98 16.98 -18.05
CA GLY A 262 11.27 16.87 -19.32
C GLY A 262 11.51 15.56 -20.08
N THR A 263 12.13 14.56 -19.45
CA THR A 263 12.35 13.22 -20.04
C THR A 263 11.13 12.32 -19.87
N LEU A 264 10.35 12.52 -18.80
CA LEU A 264 9.01 11.96 -18.62
C LEU A 264 7.97 13.03 -18.97
N SER A 265 6.98 12.69 -19.80
CA SER A 265 5.95 13.65 -20.24
C SER A 265 4.82 13.79 -19.22
N SER A 266 4.44 12.67 -18.59
CA SER A 266 3.45 12.65 -17.51
C SER A 266 3.62 11.43 -16.62
N THR A 267 3.13 11.52 -15.40
CA THR A 267 2.87 10.37 -14.52
C THR A 267 1.50 10.54 -13.90
N ILE A 268 0.78 9.44 -13.73
CA ILE A 268 -0.47 9.42 -13.00
C ILE A 268 -0.13 9.19 -11.52
N ALA A 269 -0.08 10.28 -10.77
CA ALA A 269 0.33 10.27 -9.38
C ALA A 269 -0.73 9.60 -8.50
N GLN A 270 -0.25 8.66 -7.69
CA GLN A 270 -0.99 8.03 -6.62
C GLN A 270 -0.67 8.70 -5.28
N GLN A 271 -1.33 8.25 -4.22
CA GLN A 271 -1.10 8.75 -2.86
C GLN A 271 -0.75 7.58 -1.92
N PRO A 272 0.44 6.96 -2.07
CA PRO A 272 0.79 5.74 -1.32
C PRO A 272 0.74 5.92 0.20
N ALA A 273 1.23 7.04 0.73
CA ALA A 273 1.12 7.32 2.16
C ALA A 273 -0.35 7.36 2.64
N GLU A 274 -1.26 7.94 1.84
CA GLU A 274 -2.70 7.95 2.12
C GLU A 274 -3.29 6.54 2.07
N LEU A 275 -2.95 5.74 1.05
CA LEU A 275 -3.37 4.33 0.95
C LEU A 275 -2.97 3.55 2.20
N GLY A 276 -1.74 3.72 2.67
CA GLY A 276 -1.26 3.08 3.89
C GLY A 276 -2.02 3.53 5.14
N ALA A 277 -2.26 4.83 5.29
CA ALA A 277 -3.00 5.38 6.41
C ALA A 277 -4.47 4.90 6.42
N LEU A 278 -5.16 4.98 5.27
CA LEU A 278 -6.52 4.50 5.12
C LEU A 278 -6.62 2.99 5.39
N ALA A 279 -5.66 2.19 4.93
CA ALA A 279 -5.67 0.75 5.18
C ALA A 279 -5.58 0.42 6.69
N VAL A 280 -4.79 1.16 7.46
CA VAL A 280 -4.75 1.03 8.93
C VAL A 280 -6.07 1.46 9.56
N ASP A 281 -6.66 2.57 9.11
CA ASP A 281 -7.97 3.01 9.60
C ASP A 281 -9.06 1.95 9.37
N GLN A 282 -9.10 1.36 8.17
CA GLN A 282 -10.04 0.27 7.85
C GLN A 282 -9.77 -0.99 8.66
N ALA A 283 -8.50 -1.34 8.91
CA ALA A 283 -8.15 -2.49 9.73
C ALA A 283 -8.63 -2.30 11.18
N VAL A 284 -8.45 -1.11 11.76
CA VAL A 284 -8.95 -0.77 13.10
C VAL A 284 -10.48 -0.84 13.17
N LYS A 285 -11.19 -0.34 12.14
CA LYS A 285 -12.65 -0.45 12.06
C LYS A 285 -13.11 -1.91 11.99
N ALA A 286 -12.40 -2.74 11.21
CA ALA A 286 -12.68 -4.16 11.10
C ALA A 286 -12.51 -4.90 12.43
N VAL A 287 -11.43 -4.64 13.19
CA VAL A 287 -11.20 -5.22 14.52
C VAL A 287 -12.30 -4.83 15.51
N LYS A 288 -12.79 -3.58 15.45
CA LYS A 288 -13.83 -3.08 16.36
C LYS A 288 -15.23 -3.63 16.07
N GLY A 289 -15.46 -4.25 14.92
CA GLY A 289 -16.73 -4.88 14.55
C GLY A 289 -17.90 -3.91 14.34
N GLY A 290 -17.61 -2.68 13.89
CA GLY A 290 -18.63 -1.66 13.56
C GLY A 290 -19.47 -2.01 12.33
N SER A 291 -20.61 -1.34 12.14
CA SER A 291 -21.49 -1.49 10.96
C SER A 291 -21.96 -0.11 10.48
N GLY A 292 -22.30 0.03 9.20
CA GLY A 292 -22.67 1.32 8.63
C GLY A 292 -21.45 2.26 8.52
N ASP A 293 -21.63 3.55 8.81
CA ASP A 293 -20.57 4.57 8.71
C ASP A 293 -19.37 4.28 9.65
N ASP A 294 -19.57 3.47 10.68
CA ASP A 294 -18.54 3.08 11.67
C ASP A 294 -17.81 1.77 11.32
N GLY A 295 -18.22 1.07 10.24
CA GLY A 295 -17.63 -0.19 9.78
C GLY A 295 -16.58 -0.01 8.69
N PRO A 296 -15.81 -1.07 8.36
CA PRO A 296 -14.91 -1.03 7.21
C PRO A 296 -15.71 -0.92 5.90
N SER A 297 -15.17 -0.19 4.94
CA SER A 297 -15.76 -0.01 3.60
C SER A 297 -14.67 0.23 2.57
N ASP A 298 -14.94 -0.08 1.30
CA ASP A 298 -14.00 0.16 0.21
C ASP A 298 -13.64 1.64 0.09
N GLN A 299 -12.37 1.93 -0.13
CA GLN A 299 -11.83 3.28 -0.30
C GLN A 299 -11.19 3.39 -1.67
N ALA A 300 -11.78 4.21 -2.54
CA ALA A 300 -11.19 4.59 -3.81
C ALA A 300 -10.41 5.89 -3.61
N VAL A 301 -9.10 5.85 -3.86
CA VAL A 301 -8.23 7.03 -3.81
C VAL A 301 -8.08 7.60 -5.22
N GLU A 302 -8.37 8.90 -5.36
CA GLU A 302 -8.23 9.58 -6.65
C GLU A 302 -6.76 9.68 -7.05
N VAL A 303 -6.52 9.51 -8.35
CA VAL A 303 -5.21 9.71 -8.97
C VAL A 303 -5.20 10.99 -9.79
N ILE A 304 -4.04 11.64 -9.83
CA ILE A 304 -3.88 12.95 -10.45
C ILE A 304 -2.88 12.84 -11.59
N THR A 305 -3.26 13.33 -12.77
CA THR A 305 -2.29 13.51 -13.86
C THR A 305 -1.29 14.61 -13.50
N VAL A 306 -0.02 14.23 -13.37
CA VAL A 306 1.09 15.16 -13.15
C VAL A 306 1.87 15.33 -14.45
N THR A 307 2.11 16.58 -14.81
CA THR A 307 2.87 17.01 -15.98
C THR A 307 3.79 18.17 -15.56
N LYS A 308 4.55 18.71 -16.52
CA LYS A 308 5.40 19.88 -16.27
C LYS A 308 4.63 21.10 -15.76
N GLU A 309 3.33 21.19 -16.02
CA GLU A 309 2.50 22.33 -15.63
C GLU A 309 2.19 22.38 -14.14
N ASN A 310 2.07 21.21 -13.49
CA ASN A 310 1.67 21.09 -12.08
C ASN A 310 2.66 20.30 -11.22
N VAL A 311 3.78 19.82 -11.75
CA VAL A 311 4.78 19.05 -10.98
C VAL A 311 5.28 19.78 -9.73
N GLY A 312 5.34 21.12 -9.76
CA GLY A 312 5.73 21.93 -8.61
C GLY A 312 4.76 21.91 -7.44
N ASP A 313 3.54 21.38 -7.61
CA ASP A 313 2.60 21.13 -6.51
C ASP A 313 2.91 19.81 -5.77
N PHE A 314 3.81 18.98 -6.33
CA PHE A 314 4.18 17.65 -5.86
C PHE A 314 5.66 17.54 -5.46
N THR A 315 6.47 18.55 -5.77
CA THR A 315 7.89 18.61 -5.40
C THR A 315 8.10 19.71 -4.35
N GLU A 316 8.62 19.34 -3.16
CA GLU A 316 9.05 20.29 -2.11
C GLU A 316 10.45 20.87 -2.38
#